data_AF-A0A1H7ZM09-F1
#
_entry.id   AF-A0A1H7ZM09-F1
#
_cell.length_a   1.000
_cell.length_b   1.000
_cell.length_c   1.000
_cell.angle_alpha   90.00
_cell.angle_beta   90.00
_cell.angle_gamma   90.00
#
_symmetry.space_group_name_H-M   'P 1'
#
loop_
_entity.id
_entity.type
_entity.pdbx_description
1 polymer ?
#
loop_
_entity_poly.entity_id
_entity_poly.type
_entity_poly.pdbx_seq_one_letter_code
_entity_poly.pdbx_strand_id
1 'polypeptide(L)'
;MALIKCPECGKEISDQAECCPSCGCPINEEPRIITNNDFENSIDAAKRKSGKTLIILGIICWIGSFVTAISIADDLLMDKVSYIYSGYHSKPGLVLLNKMLSIVNWVGLILIIVGIVIVIVHRKKRK
;
A
#
# COMPACT_ATOMS: atom_id res chain seq x y z
N MET A 1 -20.27 -6.76 59.49
CA MET A 1 -20.77 -6.36 58.16
C MET A 1 -20.75 -4.85 58.13
N ALA A 2 -19.83 -4.24 57.39
CA ALA A 2 -19.73 -2.79 57.31
C ALA A 2 -20.45 -2.33 56.03
N LEU A 3 -21.40 -1.40 56.15
CA LEU A 3 -21.92 -0.71 54.99
C LEU A 3 -20.96 0.44 54.68
N ILE A 4 -20.42 0.44 53.46
CA ILE A 4 -19.61 1.53 52.93
C ILE A 4 -20.51 2.47 52.13
N LYS A 5 -20.08 3.73 51.98
CA LYS A 5 -20.78 4.67 51.11
C LYS A 5 -20.20 4.58 49.70
N CYS A 6 -21.08 4.48 48.70
CA CYS A 6 -20.67 4.54 47.31
C CYS A 6 -19.96 5.87 47.03
N PRO A 7 -18.76 5.86 46.42
CA PRO A 7 -18.05 7.09 46.07
C PRO A 7 -18.78 7.93 45.02
N GLU A 8 -19.63 7.31 44.21
CA GLU A 8 -20.40 8.00 43.15
C GLU A 8 -21.78 8.46 43.62
N CYS A 9 -22.59 7.58 44.21
CA CYS A 9 -23.99 7.89 44.52
C CYS A 9 -24.29 8.17 46.00
N GLY A 10 -23.30 7.99 46.91
CA GLY A 10 -23.45 8.24 48.34
C GLY A 10 -24.38 7.28 49.10
N LYS A 11 -24.97 6.29 48.43
CA LYS A 11 -25.80 5.26 49.09
C LYS A 11 -24.95 4.24 49.85
N GLU A 12 -25.55 3.69 50.90
CA GLU A 12 -24.95 2.64 51.72
C GLU A 12 -25.04 1.29 50.99
N ILE A 13 -23.89 0.65 50.80
CA ILE A 13 -23.73 -0.63 50.10
C ILE A 13 -22.84 -1.55 50.94
N SER A 14 -22.94 -2.86 50.73
CA SER A 14 -22.06 -3.80 51.44
C SER A 14 -20.61 -3.62 50.98
N ASP A 15 -19.69 -3.67 51.95
CA ASP A 15 -18.25 -3.83 51.79
C ASP A 15 -17.82 -5.00 50.88
N GLN A 16 -18.69 -5.99 50.64
CA GLN A 16 -18.44 -7.13 49.77
C GLN A 16 -19.01 -6.96 48.34
N ALA A 17 -19.69 -5.86 48.04
CA ALA A 17 -20.28 -5.66 46.71
C ALA A 17 -19.18 -5.33 45.69
N GLU A 18 -19.12 -6.09 44.59
CA GLU A 18 -18.21 -5.81 43.46
C GLU A 18 -18.62 -4.52 42.73
N CYS A 19 -19.93 -4.31 42.60
CA CYS A 19 -20.54 -3.13 41.98
C CYS A 19 -21.68 -2.58 42.83
N CYS A 20 -21.85 -1.26 42.81
CA CYS A 20 -22.97 -0.62 43.49
C CYS A 20 -24.30 -0.99 42.80
N PRO A 21 -25.30 -1.58 43.50
CA PRO A 21 -26.58 -1.96 42.89
C PRO A 21 -27.47 -0.76 42.52
N SER A 22 -27.14 0.46 42.97
CA SER A 22 -27.91 1.67 42.64
C SER A 22 -27.38 2.47 41.46
N CYS A 23 -26.06 2.52 41.24
CA CYS A 23 -25.47 3.28 40.14
C CYS A 23 -24.67 2.43 39.14
N GLY A 24 -24.34 1.18 39.48
CA GLY A 24 -23.52 0.30 38.66
C GLY A 24 -22.02 0.57 38.71
N CYS A 25 -21.55 1.50 39.55
CA CYS A 25 -20.12 1.79 39.68
C CYS A 25 -19.36 0.64 40.39
N PRO A 26 -18.24 0.15 39.83
CA PRO A 26 -17.41 -0.87 40.46
C PRO A 26 -16.71 -0.29 41.69
N ILE A 27 -16.85 -0.98 42.83
CA ILE A 27 -16.32 -0.50 44.13
C ILE A 27 -14.88 -0.98 44.31
N ASN A 28 -14.52 -2.10 43.67
CA ASN A 28 -13.24 -2.78 43.86
C ASN A 28 -12.27 -2.62 42.67
N GLU A 29 -12.61 -1.78 41.70
CA GLU A 29 -11.70 -1.49 40.59
C GLU A 29 -11.10 -0.10 40.80
N GLU A 30 -9.83 -0.07 41.18
CA GLU A 30 -9.03 1.15 41.11
C GLU A 30 -9.22 1.78 39.72
N PRO A 31 -9.47 3.09 39.63
CA PRO A 31 -9.69 3.75 38.35
C PRO A 31 -8.46 3.52 37.48
N ARG A 32 -8.60 2.67 36.46
CA ARG A 32 -7.57 2.51 35.43
C ARG A 32 -7.50 3.84 34.71
N ILE A 33 -6.48 4.64 35.04
CA ILE A 33 -6.19 5.86 34.30
C ILE A 33 -5.79 5.42 32.90
N ILE A 34 -6.73 5.53 31.96
CA ILE A 34 -6.44 5.35 30.54
C ILE A 34 -5.50 6.50 30.19
N THR A 35 -4.23 6.16 29.98
CA THR A 35 -3.24 7.16 29.57
C THR A 35 -3.35 7.38 28.07
N ASN A 36 -2.98 8.56 27.59
CA ASN A 36 -2.96 8.85 26.15
C ASN A 36 -2.14 7.82 25.34
N ASN A 37 -1.16 7.19 25.99
CA ASN A 37 -0.32 6.14 25.41
C ASN A 37 -1.13 4.89 25.01
N ASP A 38 -2.22 4.56 25.71
CA ASP A 38 -3.03 3.37 25.44
C ASP A 38 -3.88 3.55 24.15
N PHE A 39 -4.30 4.77 23.88
CA PHE A 39 -5.01 5.14 22.65
C PHE A 39 -4.05 5.28 21.45
N GLU A 40 -2.84 5.80 21.68
CA GLU A 40 -1.83 5.96 20.62
C GLU A 40 -1.28 4.60 20.17
N ASN A 41 -0.98 3.69 21.11
CA ASN A 41 -0.49 2.35 20.81
C ASN A 41 -1.51 1.47 20.04
N SER A 42 -2.81 1.66 20.28
CA SER A 42 -3.86 0.93 19.57
C SER A 42 -4.09 1.45 18.15
N ILE A 43 -3.86 2.74 17.91
CA ILE A 43 -3.90 3.33 16.56
C ILE A 43 -2.66 2.97 15.75
N ASP A 44 -1.48 2.91 16.37
CA ASP A 44 -0.23 2.57 15.67
C ASP A 44 -0.14 1.09 15.26
N ALA A 45 -0.75 0.19 16.04
CA ALA A 45 -0.90 -1.22 15.66
C ALA A 45 -1.77 -1.38 14.40
N ALA A 46 -2.80 -0.54 14.23
CA ALA A 46 -3.72 -0.59 13.09
C ALA A 46 -3.16 0.05 11.81
N LYS A 47 -2.09 0.85 11.89
CA LYS A 47 -1.58 1.67 10.78
C LYS A 47 -0.31 1.16 10.11
N ARG A 48 0.15 -0.06 10.41
CA ARG A 48 1.32 -0.66 9.74
C ARG A 48 0.96 -1.22 8.36
N LYS A 49 0.53 -0.34 7.42
CA LYS A 49 0.43 -0.71 6.00
C LYS A 49 1.84 -0.81 5.43
N SER A 50 2.32 -2.05 5.42
CA SER A 50 3.63 -2.52 4.97
C SER A 50 4.01 -1.92 3.62
N GLY A 51 4.96 -0.97 3.64
CA GLY A 51 5.57 -0.39 2.43
C GLY A 51 6.25 -1.43 1.50
N LYS A 52 6.34 -2.70 1.93
CA LYS A 52 6.82 -3.83 1.15
C LYS A 52 5.86 -4.22 0.02
N THR A 53 4.53 -4.12 0.22
CA THR A 53 3.54 -4.50 -0.81
C THR A 53 3.60 -3.62 -2.04
N LEU A 54 3.86 -2.32 -1.87
CA LEU A 54 4.00 -1.38 -3.00
C LEU A 54 5.31 -1.57 -3.77
N ILE A 55 6.40 -1.95 -3.09
CA ILE A 55 7.69 -2.22 -3.74
C ILE A 55 7.60 -3.48 -4.60
N ILE A 56 6.94 -4.52 -4.09
CA ILE A 56 6.73 -5.78 -4.82
C ILE A 56 5.87 -5.55 -6.07
N LEU A 57 4.79 -4.77 -5.97
CA LEU A 57 3.95 -4.43 -7.12
C LEU A 57 4.73 -3.65 -8.20
N GLY A 58 5.61 -2.72 -7.79
CA GLY A 58 6.47 -1.98 -8.71
C GLY A 58 7.46 -2.87 -9.45
N ILE A 59 8.10 -3.82 -8.75
CA ILE A 59 9.06 -4.76 -9.35
C ILE A 59 8.35 -5.69 -10.35
N ILE A 60 7.16 -6.21 -10.02
CA ILE A 60 6.37 -7.07 -10.93
C ILE A 60 6.03 -6.31 -12.22
N CYS A 61 5.61 -5.04 -12.09
CA CYS A 61 5.28 -4.21 -13.24
C CYS A 61 6.51 -3.93 -14.12
N TRP A 62 7.68 -3.74 -13.50
CA TRP A 62 8.94 -3.50 -14.20
C TRP A 62 9.42 -4.75 -14.94
N ILE A 63 9.35 -5.93 -14.31
CA ILE A 63 9.70 -7.21 -14.93
C ILE A 63 8.75 -7.51 -16.11
N GLY A 64 7.44 -7.28 -15.96
CA GLY A 64 6.48 -7.48 -17.05
C GLY A 64 6.76 -6.58 -18.26
N SER A 65 7.10 -5.31 -18.03
CA SER A 65 7.51 -4.39 -19.10
C SER A 65 8.82 -4.81 -19.77
N PHE A 66 9.74 -5.41 -19.02
CA PHE A 66 11.02 -5.85 -19.55
C PHE A 66 10.89 -7.14 -20.37
N VAL A 67 10.08 -8.10 -19.91
CA VAL A 67 9.80 -9.35 -20.63
C VAL A 67 9.09 -9.07 -21.96
N THR A 68 8.10 -8.18 -21.97
CA THR A 68 7.41 -7.80 -23.21
C THR A 68 8.36 -7.10 -24.19
N ALA A 69 9.29 -6.27 -23.71
CA ALA A 69 10.32 -5.67 -24.56
C ALA A 69 11.28 -6.72 -25.17
N ILE A 70 11.64 -7.75 -24.42
CA ILE A 70 12.48 -8.86 -24.91
C ILE A 70 11.73 -9.67 -25.98
N SER A 71 10.46 -10.02 -25.76
CA SER A 71 9.67 -10.75 -26.76
C SER A 71 9.51 -9.98 -28.08
N ILE A 72 9.37 -8.65 -28.02
CA ILE A 72 9.31 -7.79 -29.22
C ILE A 72 10.67 -7.73 -29.94
N ALA A 73 11.79 -7.88 -29.20
CA ALA A 73 13.12 -7.89 -29.79
C ALA A 73 13.42 -9.19 -30.57
N ASP A 74 12.84 -10.32 -30.16
CA ASP A 74 12.98 -11.59 -30.88
C ASP A 74 12.17 -11.62 -32.20
N ASP A 75 11.04 -10.92 -32.28
CA ASP A 75 10.27 -10.76 -33.52
C ASP A 75 11.08 -10.04 -34.63
N LEU A 76 12.00 -9.15 -34.26
CA LEU A 76 12.92 -8.49 -35.19
C LEU A 76 13.99 -9.43 -35.76
N LEU A 77 14.34 -10.52 -35.05
CA LEU A 77 15.27 -11.53 -35.56
C LEU A 77 14.63 -12.39 -36.64
N MET A 78 13.33 -12.70 -36.53
CA MET A 78 12.60 -13.45 -37.55
C MET A 78 12.41 -12.66 -38.86
N ASP A 79 12.34 -11.33 -38.79
CA ASP A 79 12.21 -10.46 -39.98
C ASP A 79 13.53 -10.36 -40.78
N LYS A 80 14.69 -10.42 -40.10
CA LYS A 80 16.00 -10.49 -40.77
C LYS A 80 16.28 -11.83 -41.44
N VAL A 81 15.77 -12.94 -40.88
CA VAL A 81 15.90 -14.28 -41.49
C VAL A 81 15.08 -14.36 -42.79
N SER A 82 13.92 -13.70 -42.85
CA SER A 82 13.10 -13.53 -44.06
C SER A 82 13.82 -12.74 -45.17
N TYR A 83 14.53 -11.66 -44.82
CA TYR A 83 15.21 -10.80 -45.80
C TYR A 83 16.37 -11.50 -46.53
N ILE A 84 17.02 -12.49 -45.91
CA ILE A 84 18.02 -13.31 -46.61
C ILE A 84 17.33 -14.34 -47.55
N TYR A 85 16.07 -14.67 -47.31
CA TYR A 85 15.34 -15.69 -48.07
C TYR A 85 14.49 -15.17 -49.23
N SER A 86 14.12 -13.91 -49.27
CA SER A 86 13.24 -13.40 -50.35
C SER A 86 13.60 -12.00 -50.79
N GLY A 87 14.30 -11.90 -51.93
CA GLY A 87 14.28 -10.70 -52.75
C GLY A 87 12.86 -10.50 -53.31
N TYR A 88 12.01 -9.73 -52.63
CA TYR A 88 10.74 -9.29 -53.21
C TYR A 88 10.14 -8.03 -52.53
N HIS A 89 10.40 -6.88 -53.16
CA HIS A 89 9.57 -5.69 -53.36
C HIS A 89 8.69 -5.09 -52.22
N SER A 90 9.21 -4.00 -51.63
CA SER A 90 8.59 -2.70 -51.34
C SER A 90 7.09 -2.61 -50.96
N LYS A 91 6.81 -2.29 -49.68
CA LYS A 91 5.58 -1.57 -49.25
C LYS A 91 5.91 -0.50 -48.18
N PRO A 92 5.62 0.80 -48.42
CA PRO A 92 5.98 1.90 -47.52
C PRO A 92 5.08 2.04 -46.26
N GLY A 93 4.01 1.26 -46.13
CA GLY A 93 3.06 1.37 -45.00
C GLY A 93 3.58 0.83 -43.65
N LEU A 94 4.50 -0.14 -43.66
CA LEU A 94 4.94 -0.85 -42.46
C LEU A 94 5.92 -0.03 -41.60
N VAL A 95 6.67 0.89 -42.22
CA VAL A 95 7.63 1.78 -41.55
C VAL A 95 6.92 2.79 -40.64
N LEU A 96 5.70 3.22 -41.01
CA LEU A 96 4.91 4.14 -40.20
C LEU A 96 4.39 3.48 -38.91
N LEU A 97 4.00 2.21 -38.96
CA LEU A 97 3.50 1.49 -37.80
C LEU A 97 4.59 1.29 -36.74
N ASN A 98 5.82 0.98 -37.17
CA ASN A 98 6.96 0.82 -36.28
C ASN A 98 7.35 2.15 -35.60
N LYS A 99 7.25 3.26 -36.33
CA LYS A 99 7.51 4.60 -35.77
C LYS A 99 6.48 4.97 -34.69
N MET A 100 5.22 4.58 -34.83
CA MET A 100 4.18 4.79 -33.81
C MET A 100 4.43 3.97 -32.53
N LEU A 101 4.89 2.71 -32.67
CA LEU A 101 5.19 1.85 -31.53
C LEU A 101 6.37 2.37 -30.70
N SER A 102 7.38 2.97 -31.35
CA SER A 102 8.51 3.62 -30.67
C SER A 102 8.07 4.78 -29.78
N ILE A 103 7.13 5.61 -30.25
CA ILE A 103 6.62 6.76 -29.49
C ILE A 103 5.87 6.29 -28.24
N VAL A 104 5.08 5.23 -28.35
CA VAL A 104 4.36 4.62 -27.21
C VAL A 104 5.34 4.10 -26.15
N ASN A 105 6.45 3.49 -26.57
CA ASN A 105 7.48 2.99 -25.65
C ASN A 105 8.21 4.13 -24.90
N TRP A 106 8.56 5.21 -25.61
CA TRP A 106 9.17 6.40 -25.00
C TRP A 106 8.22 7.10 -24.02
N VAL A 107 6.92 7.21 -24.36
CA VAL A 107 5.89 7.75 -23.45
C VAL A 107 5.76 6.86 -22.20
N GLY A 108 5.81 5.52 -22.36
CA GLY A 108 5.80 4.58 -21.24
C GLY A 108 6.96 4.78 -20.27
N LEU A 109 8.19 4.91 -20.79
CA LEU A 109 9.38 5.18 -19.96
C LEU A 109 9.28 6.51 -19.21
N ILE A 110 8.78 7.57 -19.87
CA ILE A 110 8.59 8.88 -19.25
C ILE A 110 7.59 8.80 -18.09
N LEU A 111 6.46 8.10 -18.27
CA LEU A 111 5.47 7.90 -17.21
C LEU A 111 6.03 7.12 -16.01
N ILE A 112 6.86 6.11 -16.26
CA ILE A 112 7.53 5.35 -15.19
C ILE A 112 8.49 6.26 -14.40
N ILE A 113 9.30 7.07 -15.09
CA ILE A 113 10.24 8.00 -14.45
C ILE A 113 9.47 9.02 -13.60
N VAL A 114 8.40 9.61 -14.14
CA VAL A 114 7.55 10.57 -13.42
C VAL A 114 6.93 9.92 -12.17
N GLY A 115 6.42 8.69 -12.28
CA GLY A 115 5.89 7.94 -11.15
C GLY A 115 6.93 7.72 -10.04
N ILE A 116 8.15 7.34 -10.40
CA ILE A 116 9.26 7.16 -9.45
C ILE A 116 9.61 8.48 -8.75
N VAL A 117 9.70 9.59 -9.49
CA VAL A 117 9.99 10.92 -8.92
C VAL A 117 8.90 11.34 -7.92
N ILE A 118 7.63 11.17 -8.27
CA ILE A 118 6.50 11.48 -7.37
C ILE A 118 6.58 10.64 -6.09
N VAL A 119 6.89 9.36 -6.19
CA VAL A 119 7.05 8.47 -5.02
C VAL A 119 8.22 8.91 -4.14
N ILE A 120 9.36 9.30 -4.72
CA ILE A 120 10.53 9.79 -3.97
C ILE A 120 10.17 11.07 -3.22
N VAL A 121 9.50 12.02 -3.88
CA VAL A 121 9.06 13.28 -3.27
C VAL A 121 8.06 13.01 -2.14
N HIS A 122 7.10 12.12 -2.35
CA HIS A 122 6.11 11.78 -1.32
C HIS A 122 6.73 11.04 -0.13
N ARG A 123 7.77 10.22 -0.35
CA ARG A 123 8.54 9.61 0.74
C ARG A 123 9.35 10.63 1.53
N LYS A 124 9.91 11.65 0.87
CA LYS A 124 10.65 12.73 1.54
C LYS A 124 9.75 13.56 2.45
N LYS A 125 8.50 13.81 2.05
CA LYS A 125 7.52 14.58 2.85
C LYS A 125 6.98 13.82 4.09
N ARG A 126 7.21 12.51 4.17
CA ARG A 126 6.74 11.64 5.27
C ARG A 126 7.82 11.34 6.33
N LYS A 127 9.06 11.79 6.10
CA LYS A 127 10.15 11.77 7.07
C LYS A 127 10.32 13.18 7.62
#